data_AF-A0A6P6T271-F1
#
_entry.id   AF-A0A6P6T271-F1
#
_cell.length_a   1.000
_cell.length_b   1.000
_cell.length_c   1.000
_cell.angle_alpha   90.00
_cell.angle_beta   90.00
_cell.angle_gamma   90.00
#
_symmetry.space_group_name_H-M   'P 1'
#
loop_
_entity.id
_entity.type
_entity.pdbx_description
1 polymer ?
#
loop_
_entity_poly.entity_id
_entity_poly.type
_entity_poly.pdbx_seq_one_letter_code
_entity_poly.pdbx_strand_id
1 'polypeptide(L)'
;MDYIGVEVENPPLISYLAQAKEECSFMPLTSLELLKQHGNKVKRLREGNLKELNTVKPTNSSGHQALSTAGIMKLARAQLFVLNSQKADVLSSVASCIGAQSALGSEFSEDSGLAILLQAAAENVVNQQYVYSRKLLNKCNHFSSKSGYPAQRIVHYFAEALREKIDQECGMVASLEDLEGETRRPIDEKLALVSLQPGMMASQQENPFSLVSQFTAIGSIRATVATARRVHLINFGLDNGSHWTLIMQDFAAQYNYPIELLKITAVGTSKQMMEETVKWLSAFADSISLPFTFNIVVSDLKDLKEDMFKLEADEVVAVYLDRRLWTLLAWPNYLEALIAVISKLKPRVMVVKEMEASTNNPIFLERFHEALIFFSGMFESIKDCMDNHIFYRKLTEEVYCRNMIRNIITAEGKERVHRHERVAFWRTLFAKFGFVETALSQSSFRRASMFLKRSALYSSFTIYMDGKCLILGWKRTPFISVSAWKFQYDSE
;
A
#
# COMPACT_ATOMS: atom_id res chain seq x y z
N MET A 1 -4.89 65.93 12.75
CA MET A 1 -4.82 64.79 11.81
C MET A 1 -3.68 63.94 12.28
N ASP A 2 -4.02 62.98 13.14
CA ASP A 2 -3.12 62.03 13.77
C ASP A 2 -2.74 60.92 12.79
N TYR A 3 -1.48 60.50 12.80
CA TYR A 3 -1.09 59.15 12.41
C TYR A 3 -0.03 58.65 13.41
N ILE A 4 -0.44 57.67 14.21
CA ILE A 4 0.37 56.95 15.19
C ILE A 4 1.02 55.78 14.45
N GLY A 5 2.36 55.75 14.42
CA GLY A 5 3.14 54.56 14.04
C GLY A 5 3.48 53.77 15.31
N VAL A 6 3.02 52.53 15.39
CA VAL A 6 3.39 51.58 16.44
C VAL A 6 4.51 50.70 15.88
N GLU A 7 5.72 50.87 16.38
CA GLU A 7 6.79 49.86 16.31
C GLU A 7 6.46 48.73 17.30
N VAL A 8 6.49 47.49 16.83
CA VAL A 8 6.43 46.29 17.69
C VAL A 8 7.80 45.62 17.62
N GLU A 9 8.56 45.77 18.70
CA GLU A 9 9.79 45.00 18.96
C GLU A 9 9.46 43.51 19.16
N ASN A 10 10.15 42.63 18.43
CA ASN A 10 10.14 41.18 18.68
C ASN A 10 11.31 40.83 19.62
N PRO A 11 11.10 40.11 20.74
CA PRO A 11 12.20 39.63 21.58
C PRO A 11 12.88 38.37 20.98
N PRO A 12 14.19 38.16 21.23
CA PRO A 12 14.98 37.10 20.62
C PRO A 12 14.69 35.71 21.20
N LEU A 13 14.60 34.73 20.29
CA LEU A 13 14.22 33.32 20.46
C LEU A 13 15.29 32.43 21.13
N ILE A 14 16.11 32.96 22.04
CA ILE A 14 17.31 32.26 22.56
C ILE A 14 17.14 31.59 23.93
N SER A 15 15.99 31.70 24.62
CA SER A 15 15.86 31.15 25.99
C SER A 15 15.18 29.78 26.11
N TYR A 16 14.76 29.10 25.03
CA TYR A 16 14.10 27.79 25.12
C TYR A 16 15.01 26.56 24.91
N LEU A 17 16.32 26.73 24.68
CA LEU A 17 17.23 25.63 24.34
C LEU A 17 17.98 24.99 25.52
N ALA A 18 17.76 25.41 26.76
CA ALA A 18 18.64 25.00 27.87
C ALA A 18 18.11 23.87 28.78
N GLN A 19 16.89 23.35 28.60
CA GLN A 19 16.35 22.28 29.47
C GLN A 19 15.61 21.20 28.68
N ALA A 20 16.37 20.38 27.95
CA ALA A 20 15.95 19.05 27.51
C ALA A 20 17.19 18.16 27.36
N LYS A 21 17.87 17.88 28.48
CA LYS A 21 18.84 16.80 28.57
C LYS A 21 18.13 15.59 29.19
N GLU A 22 18.30 14.46 28.52
CA GLU A 22 17.82 13.12 28.88
C GLU A 22 16.34 12.82 28.60
N GLU A 23 15.97 12.72 27.32
CA GLU A 23 14.95 11.76 26.88
C GLU A 23 15.19 11.34 25.41
N CYS A 24 14.96 10.05 25.16
CA CYS A 24 15.49 9.25 24.07
C CYS A 24 15.09 9.74 22.66
N SER A 25 16.06 10.21 21.88
CA SER A 25 15.89 10.74 20.53
C SER A 25 15.61 9.63 19.50
N PHE A 26 14.35 9.54 19.05
CA PHE A 26 14.03 9.22 17.65
C PHE A 26 12.58 9.58 17.28
N MET A 27 12.08 10.72 17.78
CA MET A 27 10.99 11.57 17.26
C MET A 27 10.52 12.54 18.36
N PRO A 28 10.75 13.85 18.26
CA PRO A 28 9.93 14.79 19.01
C PRO A 28 8.53 14.82 18.36
N LEU A 29 7.48 14.82 19.19
CA LEU A 29 6.06 14.90 18.78
C LEU A 29 5.79 16.04 17.78
N THR A 30 6.63 17.07 17.78
CA THR A 30 6.61 18.23 16.89
C THR A 30 6.76 17.89 15.40
N SER A 31 7.52 16.85 15.02
CA SER A 31 7.65 16.46 13.60
C SER A 31 6.34 15.91 13.04
N LEU A 32 5.52 15.25 13.87
CA LEU A 32 4.19 14.78 13.49
C LEU A 32 3.19 15.95 13.36
N GLU A 33 3.36 17.00 14.17
CA GLU A 33 2.53 18.20 14.13
C GLU A 33 2.84 19.10 12.93
N LEU A 34 4.12 19.22 12.53
CA LEU A 34 4.53 19.95 11.32
C LEU A 34 3.95 19.30 10.04
N LEU A 35 3.87 17.97 10.00
CA LEU A 35 3.21 17.21 8.92
C LEU A 35 1.69 17.45 8.89
N LYS A 36 1.04 17.52 10.07
CA LYS A 36 -0.39 17.86 10.19
C LYS A 36 -0.69 19.29 9.76
N GLN A 37 0.17 20.26 10.07
CA GLN A 37 -0.02 21.66 9.69
C GLN A 37 0.02 21.87 8.17
N HIS A 38 0.87 21.14 7.44
CA HIS A 38 0.88 21.17 5.97
C HIS A 38 -0.35 20.49 5.35
N GLY A 39 -0.81 19.37 5.91
CA GLY A 39 -2.08 18.75 5.49
C GLY A 39 -3.30 19.67 5.68
N ASN A 40 -3.30 20.47 6.76
CA ASN A 40 -4.38 21.43 7.05
C ASN A 40 -4.37 22.67 6.14
N LYS A 41 -3.21 23.07 5.59
CA LYS A 41 -3.11 24.18 4.62
C LYS A 41 -3.82 23.88 3.29
N VAL A 42 -3.84 22.61 2.87
CA VAL A 42 -4.57 22.16 1.67
C VAL A 42 -6.08 22.02 1.92
N LYS A 43 -6.47 21.75 3.17
CA LYS A 43 -7.87 21.56 3.57
C LYS A 43 -8.71 22.85 3.51
N ARG A 44 -8.08 24.02 3.70
CA ARG A 44 -8.75 25.33 3.73
C ARG A 44 -9.22 25.87 2.37
N LEU A 45 -9.02 25.13 1.27
CA LEU A 45 -9.44 25.56 -0.07
C LEU A 45 -10.63 24.77 -0.66
N ARG A 46 -11.23 23.82 0.06
CA ARG A 46 -12.32 22.97 -0.50
C ARG A 46 -13.43 22.56 0.47
N GLU A 47 -13.72 23.37 1.48
CA GLU A 47 -14.92 23.15 2.31
C GLU A 47 -16.04 24.11 1.88
N GLY A 48 -16.65 23.78 0.74
CA GLY A 48 -17.93 24.32 0.31
C GLY A 48 -18.85 23.16 -0.07
N ASN A 49 -19.83 22.89 0.78
CA ASN A 49 -20.99 22.02 0.59
C ASN A 49 -20.78 20.51 0.53
N LEU A 50 -20.93 19.84 1.68
CA LEU A 50 -21.54 18.50 1.76
C LEU A 50 -22.35 18.41 3.06
N LYS A 51 -23.67 18.63 2.97
CA LYS A 51 -24.64 18.27 4.01
C LYS A 51 -25.20 16.87 3.73
N GLU A 52 -25.33 16.13 4.82
CA GLU A 52 -26.29 15.04 5.08
C GLU A 52 -26.28 13.81 4.16
N LEU A 53 -25.72 12.70 4.66
CA LEU A 53 -26.34 11.39 4.45
C LEU A 53 -26.27 10.57 5.73
N ASN A 54 -27.46 10.11 6.15
CA ASN A 54 -27.77 9.58 7.47
C ASN A 54 -27.03 8.29 7.85
N THR A 55 -26.85 8.20 9.16
CA THR A 55 -26.31 7.11 9.96
C THR A 55 -27.12 5.82 9.85
N VAL A 56 -26.45 4.70 9.58
CA VAL A 56 -26.87 3.36 10.00
C VAL A 56 -25.77 2.82 10.91
N LYS A 57 -26.06 2.71 12.21
CA LYS A 57 -25.20 1.98 13.16
C LYS A 57 -25.53 0.48 13.04
N PRO A 58 -24.55 -0.40 12.81
CA PRO A 58 -24.80 -1.83 12.93
C PRO A 58 -24.89 -2.21 14.41
N THR A 59 -25.95 -2.94 14.75
CA THR A 59 -26.21 -3.52 16.06
C THR A 59 -25.22 -4.65 16.35
N ASN A 60 -24.55 -4.54 17.50
CA ASN A 60 -23.70 -5.61 18.06
C ASN A 60 -24.56 -6.85 18.35
N SER A 61 -24.18 -8.01 17.80
CA SER A 61 -24.67 -9.30 18.28
C SER A 61 -23.49 -10.21 18.67
N SER A 62 -23.48 -10.56 19.96
CA SER A 62 -22.96 -11.77 20.63
C SER A 62 -21.58 -12.34 20.25
N GLY A 63 -20.62 -12.18 21.17
CA GLY A 63 -20.12 -13.26 22.05
C GLY A 63 -19.32 -14.46 21.50
N HIS A 64 -19.29 -14.71 20.20
CA HIS A 64 -18.34 -15.63 19.57
C HIS A 64 -17.26 -14.80 18.90
N GLN A 65 -15.99 -15.22 18.97
CA GLN A 65 -14.92 -14.53 18.25
C GLN A 65 -15.21 -14.64 16.75
N ALA A 66 -15.88 -13.63 16.20
CA ALA A 66 -16.34 -13.63 14.81
C ALA A 66 -15.14 -13.87 13.88
N LEU A 67 -15.28 -14.82 12.96
CA LEU A 67 -14.25 -15.12 11.98
C LEU A 67 -13.85 -13.85 11.23
N SER A 68 -12.56 -13.69 10.95
CA SER A 68 -12.10 -12.63 10.06
C SER A 68 -12.70 -12.78 8.67
N THR A 69 -12.80 -11.71 7.90
CA THR A 69 -13.31 -11.79 6.52
C THR A 69 -12.50 -12.79 5.68
N ALA A 70 -11.18 -12.78 5.82
CA ALA A 70 -10.32 -13.79 5.19
C ALA A 70 -10.59 -15.21 5.72
N GLY A 71 -10.93 -15.36 7.01
CA GLY A 71 -11.34 -16.62 7.61
C GLY A 71 -12.66 -17.15 7.02
N ILE A 72 -13.64 -16.29 6.80
CA ILE A 72 -14.90 -16.63 6.12
C ILE A 72 -14.62 -17.15 4.71
N MET A 73 -13.78 -16.47 3.93
CA MET A 73 -13.43 -16.92 2.58
C MET A 73 -12.74 -18.29 2.57
N LYS A 74 -11.82 -18.55 3.52
CA LYS A 74 -11.15 -19.85 3.66
C LYS A 74 -12.12 -20.96 4.05
N LEU A 75 -13.00 -20.68 5.01
CA LEU A 75 -14.03 -21.63 5.45
C LEU A 75 -14.98 -21.96 4.29
N ALA A 76 -15.44 -20.94 3.56
CA ALA A 76 -16.28 -21.11 2.38
C ALA A 76 -15.61 -21.96 1.29
N ARG A 77 -14.29 -21.84 1.08
CA ARG A 77 -13.54 -22.70 0.15
C ARG A 77 -13.59 -24.16 0.59
N ALA A 78 -13.36 -24.41 1.88
CA ALA A 78 -13.39 -25.76 2.44
C ALA A 78 -14.80 -26.38 2.37
N GLN A 79 -15.84 -25.58 2.63
CA GLN A 79 -17.23 -26.01 2.53
C GLN A 79 -17.63 -26.30 1.08
N LEU A 80 -17.22 -25.47 0.12
CA LEU A 80 -17.43 -25.70 -1.30
C LEU A 80 -16.79 -27.03 -1.75
N PHE A 81 -15.58 -27.33 -1.28
CA PHE A 81 -14.93 -28.61 -1.57
C PHE A 81 -15.77 -29.81 -1.08
N VAL A 82 -16.38 -29.72 0.10
CA VAL A 82 -17.27 -30.76 0.65
C VAL A 82 -18.53 -30.90 -0.21
N LEU A 83 -19.19 -29.78 -0.56
CA LEU A 83 -20.39 -29.79 -1.40
C LEU A 83 -20.11 -30.42 -2.78
N ASN A 84 -18.99 -30.05 -3.41
CA ASN A 84 -18.57 -30.61 -4.70
C ASN A 84 -18.29 -32.12 -4.59
N SER A 85 -17.66 -32.57 -3.50
CA SER A 85 -17.40 -34.00 -3.26
C SER A 85 -18.68 -34.81 -3.10
N GLN A 86 -19.74 -34.20 -2.55
CA GLN A 86 -21.06 -34.79 -2.41
C GLN A 86 -21.95 -34.64 -3.66
N LYS A 87 -21.45 -33.97 -4.71
CA LYS A 87 -22.24 -33.59 -5.91
C LYS A 87 -23.51 -32.80 -5.56
N ALA A 88 -23.47 -32.04 -4.48
CA ALA A 88 -24.58 -31.20 -4.05
C ALA A 88 -24.74 -30.01 -5.01
N ASP A 89 -25.99 -29.59 -5.27
CA ASP A 89 -26.23 -28.34 -5.99
C ASP A 89 -25.94 -27.15 -5.05
N VAL A 90 -24.92 -26.36 -5.40
CA VAL A 90 -24.42 -25.27 -4.55
C VAL A 90 -25.52 -24.24 -4.28
N LEU A 91 -26.31 -23.87 -5.30
CA LEU A 91 -27.40 -22.91 -5.16
C LEU A 91 -28.42 -23.32 -4.11
N SER A 92 -28.92 -24.56 -4.18
CA SER A 92 -29.88 -25.09 -3.23
C SER A 92 -29.29 -25.21 -1.82
N SER A 93 -28.02 -25.60 -1.71
CA SER A 93 -27.33 -25.81 -0.42
C SER A 93 -27.18 -24.53 0.40
N VAL A 94 -27.02 -23.37 -0.26
CA VAL A 94 -26.85 -22.08 0.43
C VAL A 94 -28.10 -21.19 0.40
N ALA A 95 -29.17 -21.60 -0.30
CA ALA A 95 -30.39 -20.82 -0.46
C ALA A 95 -31.07 -20.47 0.87
N SER A 96 -30.99 -21.37 1.86
CA SER A 96 -31.56 -21.17 3.20
C SER A 96 -30.82 -20.13 4.04
N CYS A 97 -29.56 -19.85 3.71
CA CYS A 97 -28.66 -19.01 4.51
C CYS A 97 -28.59 -17.57 4.00
N ILE A 98 -29.02 -17.33 2.76
CA ILE A 98 -28.87 -16.06 2.06
C ILE A 98 -30.26 -15.42 1.91
N GLY A 99 -30.51 -14.31 2.61
CA GLY A 99 -31.77 -13.56 2.53
C GLY A 99 -32.88 -13.94 3.53
N ALA A 100 -32.64 -14.85 4.49
CA ALA A 100 -33.63 -15.21 5.51
C ALA A 100 -33.48 -14.33 6.78
N GLN A 101 -34.61 -13.80 7.30
CA GLN A 101 -34.67 -13.01 8.53
C GLN A 101 -34.42 -13.83 9.83
N SER A 102 -34.19 -15.14 9.71
CA SER A 102 -33.90 -16.03 10.84
C SER A 102 -32.72 -16.95 10.50
N ALA A 103 -31.51 -16.55 10.86
CA ALA A 103 -30.30 -17.41 10.85
C ALA A 103 -30.34 -18.53 11.92
N LEU A 104 -31.49 -18.79 12.54
CA LEU A 104 -31.68 -19.86 13.51
C LEU A 104 -31.90 -21.17 12.74
N GLY A 105 -30.82 -21.92 12.54
CA GLY A 105 -30.84 -23.27 11.96
C GLY A 105 -30.16 -23.41 10.60
N SER A 106 -29.51 -22.36 10.08
CA SER A 106 -28.71 -22.46 8.86
C SER A 106 -27.30 -23.03 9.17
N GLU A 107 -26.81 -23.97 8.34
CA GLU A 107 -25.44 -24.51 8.49
C GLU A 107 -24.37 -23.44 8.20
N PHE A 108 -24.73 -22.39 7.45
CA PHE A 108 -23.83 -21.31 7.05
C PHE A 108 -24.36 -19.95 7.52
N SER A 109 -23.44 -19.03 7.83
CA SER A 109 -23.80 -17.60 7.93
C SER A 109 -24.07 -17.01 6.54
N GLU A 110 -24.81 -15.90 6.47
CA GLU A 110 -25.08 -15.20 5.20
C GLU A 110 -23.79 -14.85 4.44
N ASP A 111 -22.78 -14.32 5.15
CA ASP A 111 -21.46 -14.01 4.58
C ASP A 111 -20.74 -15.26 4.05
N SER A 112 -20.88 -16.41 4.73
CA SER A 112 -20.30 -17.68 4.28
C SER A 112 -21.00 -18.19 3.03
N GLY A 113 -22.33 -18.11 2.98
CA GLY A 113 -23.12 -18.47 1.80
C GLY A 113 -22.73 -17.63 0.57
N LEU A 114 -22.59 -16.31 0.74
CA LEU A 114 -22.11 -15.41 -0.31
C LEU A 114 -20.70 -15.78 -0.81
N ALA A 115 -19.79 -16.08 0.11
CA ALA A 115 -18.43 -16.50 -0.22
C ALA A 115 -18.37 -17.85 -0.95
N ILE A 116 -19.26 -18.80 -0.61
CA ILE A 116 -19.41 -20.08 -1.31
C ILE A 116 -19.89 -19.84 -2.74
N LEU A 117 -20.96 -19.05 -2.93
CA LEU A 117 -21.48 -18.72 -4.27
C LEU A 117 -20.42 -18.10 -5.17
N LEU A 118 -19.65 -17.14 -4.63
CA LEU A 118 -18.59 -16.46 -5.37
C LEU A 118 -17.49 -17.43 -5.82
N GLN A 119 -17.03 -18.30 -4.92
CA GLN A 119 -15.96 -19.26 -5.24
C GLN A 119 -16.44 -20.33 -6.20
N ALA A 120 -17.68 -20.83 -6.04
CA ALA A 120 -18.30 -21.73 -6.99
C ALA A 120 -18.44 -21.08 -8.38
N ALA A 121 -18.78 -19.78 -8.44
CA ALA A 121 -18.84 -19.06 -9.69
C ALA A 121 -17.48 -19.04 -10.40
N ALA A 122 -16.39 -18.79 -9.66
CA ALA A 122 -15.03 -18.81 -10.21
C ALA A 122 -14.62 -20.20 -10.74
N GLU A 123 -14.95 -21.28 -10.03
CA GLU A 123 -14.73 -22.66 -10.52
C GLU A 123 -15.51 -22.93 -11.81
N ASN A 124 -16.76 -22.47 -11.89
CA ASN A 124 -17.58 -22.60 -13.09
C ASN A 124 -17.04 -21.78 -14.28
N VAL A 125 -16.41 -20.62 -14.03
CA VAL A 125 -15.72 -19.87 -15.10
C VAL A 125 -14.58 -20.71 -15.68
N VAL A 126 -13.75 -21.32 -14.84
CA VAL A 126 -12.64 -22.19 -15.29
C VAL A 126 -13.17 -23.38 -16.11
N ASN A 127 -14.30 -23.95 -15.71
CA ASN A 127 -14.95 -25.05 -16.41
C ASN A 127 -15.80 -24.61 -17.62
N GLN A 128 -15.76 -23.33 -18.00
CA GLN A 128 -16.56 -22.74 -19.08
C GLN A 128 -18.08 -22.90 -18.91
N GLN A 129 -18.54 -23.14 -17.68
CA GLN A 129 -19.95 -23.26 -17.31
C GLN A 129 -20.56 -21.86 -17.07
N TYR A 130 -20.44 -20.98 -18.06
CA TYR A 130 -20.75 -19.55 -17.94
C TYR A 130 -22.22 -19.28 -17.57
N VAL A 131 -23.17 -20.06 -18.09
CA VAL A 131 -24.60 -19.90 -17.77
C VAL A 131 -24.85 -20.15 -16.28
N TYR A 132 -24.25 -21.20 -15.71
CA TYR A 132 -24.41 -21.50 -14.29
C TYR A 132 -23.64 -20.50 -13.43
N SER A 133 -22.41 -20.14 -13.83
CA SER A 133 -21.63 -19.09 -13.17
C SER A 133 -22.40 -17.77 -13.08
N ARG A 134 -23.03 -17.31 -14.17
CA ARG A 134 -23.87 -16.09 -14.16
C ARG A 134 -25.05 -16.19 -13.19
N LYS A 135 -25.69 -17.36 -13.05
CA LYS A 135 -26.75 -17.57 -12.06
C LYS A 135 -26.25 -17.38 -10.63
N LEU A 136 -25.08 -17.95 -10.30
CA LEU A 136 -24.42 -17.76 -9.01
C LEU A 136 -24.07 -16.29 -8.77
N LEU A 137 -23.45 -15.63 -9.74
CA LEU A 137 -23.07 -14.22 -9.66
C LEU A 137 -24.27 -13.28 -9.52
N ASN A 138 -25.42 -13.61 -10.08
CA ASN A 138 -26.65 -12.84 -9.90
C ASN A 138 -27.14 -12.90 -8.45
N LYS A 139 -27.01 -14.05 -7.79
CA LYS A 139 -27.27 -14.18 -6.36
C LYS A 139 -26.26 -13.38 -5.54
N CYS A 140 -24.97 -13.47 -5.84
CA CYS A 140 -23.96 -12.62 -5.20
C CYS A 140 -24.31 -11.13 -5.31
N ASN A 141 -24.69 -10.66 -6.49
CA ASN A 141 -25.02 -9.24 -6.70
C ASN A 141 -26.29 -8.79 -5.95
N HIS A 142 -27.27 -9.68 -5.78
CA HIS A 142 -28.50 -9.35 -5.06
C HIS A 142 -28.29 -9.18 -3.55
N PHE A 143 -27.37 -9.95 -2.98
CA PHE A 143 -27.16 -10.02 -1.51
C PHE A 143 -25.85 -9.37 -1.05
N SER A 144 -24.97 -8.96 -1.96
CA SER A 144 -23.78 -8.16 -1.64
C SER A 144 -24.06 -6.66 -1.73
N SER A 145 -23.25 -5.86 -1.05
CA SER A 145 -23.40 -4.40 -1.03
C SER A 145 -22.05 -3.71 -0.98
N LYS A 146 -21.91 -2.59 -1.72
CA LYS A 146 -20.74 -1.69 -1.67
C LYS A 146 -20.58 -0.97 -0.33
N SER A 147 -21.65 -0.87 0.46
CA SER A 147 -21.65 -0.20 1.77
C SER A 147 -21.89 -1.16 2.94
N GLY A 148 -21.99 -2.47 2.67
CA GLY A 148 -22.21 -3.52 3.67
C GLY A 148 -20.96 -3.86 4.48
N TYR A 149 -20.98 -5.01 5.14
CA TYR A 149 -19.80 -5.53 5.86
C TYR A 149 -18.67 -5.92 4.90
N PRO A 150 -17.41 -6.03 5.36
CA PRO A 150 -16.27 -6.31 4.49
C PRO A 150 -16.45 -7.55 3.59
N ALA A 151 -17.08 -8.62 4.09
CA ALA A 151 -17.40 -9.82 3.31
C ALA A 151 -18.32 -9.49 2.11
N GLN A 152 -19.42 -8.78 2.36
CA GLN A 152 -20.34 -8.32 1.30
C GLN A 152 -19.63 -7.40 0.30
N ARG A 153 -18.81 -6.45 0.76
CA ARG A 153 -18.08 -5.52 -0.14
C ARG A 153 -17.11 -6.27 -1.05
N ILE A 154 -16.36 -7.23 -0.51
CA ILE A 154 -15.45 -8.07 -1.29
C ILE A 154 -16.19 -8.91 -2.32
N VAL A 155 -17.26 -9.58 -1.91
CA VAL A 155 -18.08 -10.39 -2.81
C VAL A 155 -18.62 -9.54 -3.96
N HIS A 156 -19.03 -8.31 -3.68
CA HIS A 156 -19.49 -7.37 -4.69
C HIS A 156 -18.44 -7.12 -5.79
N TYR A 157 -17.22 -6.69 -5.41
CA TYR A 157 -16.18 -6.34 -6.39
C TYR A 157 -15.65 -7.55 -7.15
N PHE A 158 -15.49 -8.70 -6.49
CA PHE A 158 -15.07 -9.93 -7.18
C PHE A 158 -16.15 -10.47 -8.12
N ALA A 159 -17.44 -10.35 -7.76
CA ALA A 159 -18.53 -10.75 -8.64
C ALA A 159 -18.64 -9.86 -9.87
N GLU A 160 -18.41 -8.53 -9.72
CA GLU A 160 -18.32 -7.60 -10.86
C GLU A 160 -17.19 -8.00 -11.81
N ALA A 161 -15.99 -8.27 -11.27
CA ALA A 161 -14.84 -8.66 -12.07
C ALA A 161 -15.01 -10.04 -12.75
N LEU A 162 -15.61 -11.02 -12.08
CA LEU A 162 -15.91 -12.32 -12.68
C LEU A 162 -16.93 -12.21 -13.82
N ARG A 163 -17.96 -11.37 -13.67
CA ARG A 163 -18.94 -11.15 -14.74
C ARG A 163 -18.27 -10.57 -15.98
N GLU A 164 -17.42 -9.56 -15.79
CA GLU A 164 -16.66 -8.96 -16.87
C GLU A 164 -15.73 -9.97 -17.55
N LYS A 165 -15.06 -10.84 -16.78
CA LYS A 165 -14.24 -11.92 -17.34
C LYS A 165 -15.06 -12.85 -18.24
N ILE A 166 -16.25 -13.25 -17.80
CA ILE A 166 -17.16 -14.08 -18.61
C ILE A 166 -17.58 -13.33 -19.87
N ASP A 167 -17.92 -12.04 -19.78
CA ASP A 167 -18.29 -11.23 -20.94
C ASP A 167 -17.16 -11.20 -21.98
N GLN A 168 -15.91 -10.99 -21.55
CA GLN A 168 -14.72 -11.04 -22.41
C GLN A 168 -14.52 -12.43 -23.05
N GLU A 169 -14.64 -13.51 -22.29
CA GLU A 169 -14.46 -14.89 -22.80
C GLU A 169 -15.60 -15.33 -23.74
N CYS A 170 -16.80 -14.76 -23.61
CA CYS A 170 -17.91 -14.97 -24.53
C CYS A 170 -17.85 -14.09 -25.78
N GLY A 171 -16.83 -13.25 -25.95
CA GLY A 171 -16.76 -12.27 -27.04
C GLY A 171 -17.82 -11.17 -26.95
N MET A 172 -18.49 -11.05 -25.80
CA MET A 172 -19.38 -9.94 -25.47
C MET A 172 -18.51 -8.79 -24.98
N VAL A 173 -17.64 -8.30 -25.86
CA VAL A 173 -16.95 -7.04 -25.59
C VAL A 173 -18.04 -5.99 -25.64
N ALA A 174 -18.44 -5.46 -24.48
CA ALA A 174 -19.11 -4.18 -24.48
C ALA A 174 -18.14 -3.23 -25.19
N SER A 175 -18.48 -2.81 -26.41
CA SER A 175 -18.09 -1.49 -26.89
C SER A 175 -18.34 -0.57 -25.71
N LEU A 176 -17.28 0.04 -25.19
CA LEU A 176 -17.33 0.90 -23.99
C LEU A 176 -18.27 2.12 -24.18
N GLU A 177 -18.94 2.21 -25.32
CA GLU A 177 -19.86 3.26 -25.76
C GLU A 177 -21.35 2.86 -25.57
N ASP A 178 -21.70 1.58 -25.47
CA ASP A 178 -23.11 1.13 -25.59
C ASP A 178 -23.83 0.75 -24.28
N LEU A 179 -23.19 0.89 -23.11
CA LEU A 179 -23.86 0.73 -21.81
C LEU A 179 -23.96 2.08 -21.07
N GLU A 180 -24.89 2.88 -21.58
CA GLU A 180 -25.69 3.96 -20.94
C GLU A 180 -25.10 4.72 -19.73
N GLY A 181 -25.03 6.05 -19.88
CA GLY A 181 -25.51 6.98 -18.85
C GLY A 181 -24.51 7.49 -17.80
N GLU A 182 -23.82 8.59 -18.12
CA GLU A 182 -23.40 9.65 -17.19
C GLU A 182 -22.41 9.37 -16.04
N THR A 183 -21.88 8.16 -15.80
CA THR A 183 -20.96 7.96 -14.65
C THR A 183 -19.63 7.23 -14.87
N ARG A 184 -19.25 6.90 -16.10
CA ARG A 184 -17.92 6.30 -16.37
C ARG A 184 -17.23 6.92 -17.58
N ARG A 185 -16.80 8.19 -17.43
CA ARG A 185 -15.55 8.57 -18.10
C ARG A 185 -14.47 7.62 -17.58
N PRO A 186 -13.51 7.13 -18.38
CA PRO A 186 -12.30 6.56 -17.83
C PRO A 186 -11.77 7.67 -16.93
N ILE A 187 -11.90 7.49 -15.62
CA ILE A 187 -11.21 8.36 -14.69
C ILE A 187 -9.77 8.09 -15.08
N ASP A 188 -9.12 9.06 -15.74
CA ASP A 188 -7.70 9.00 -16.01
C ASP A 188 -7.07 8.67 -14.67
N GLU A 189 -6.59 7.42 -14.52
CA GLU A 189 -6.19 6.89 -13.22
C GLU A 189 -5.16 7.83 -12.60
N LYS A 190 -4.35 8.44 -13.46
CA LYS A 190 -3.36 9.46 -13.14
C LYS A 190 -4.00 10.75 -12.62
N LEU A 191 -5.09 11.22 -13.22
CA LEU A 191 -5.85 12.39 -12.78
C LEU A 191 -6.63 12.14 -11.48
N ALA A 192 -7.17 10.92 -11.28
CA ALA A 192 -7.72 10.50 -9.98
C ALA A 192 -6.62 10.44 -8.92
N LEU A 193 -5.52 9.75 -9.19
CA LEU A 193 -4.36 9.65 -8.29
C LEU A 193 -3.89 11.04 -7.83
N VAL A 194 -3.77 12.00 -8.75
CA VAL A 194 -3.39 13.40 -8.45
C VAL A 194 -4.48 14.14 -7.65
N SER A 195 -5.75 14.01 -8.02
CA SER A 195 -6.85 14.71 -7.34
C SER A 195 -7.14 14.18 -5.93
N LEU A 196 -6.70 12.96 -5.64
CA LEU A 196 -7.02 12.23 -4.41
C LEU A 196 -5.84 12.12 -3.43
N GLN A 197 -4.64 12.57 -3.85
CA GLN A 197 -3.43 12.57 -3.04
C GLN A 197 -3.66 13.08 -1.61
N PRO A 198 -4.29 14.24 -1.35
CA PRO A 198 -4.44 14.74 0.03
C PRO A 198 -5.20 13.78 0.96
N GLY A 199 -6.25 13.12 0.43
CA GLY A 199 -7.06 12.16 1.18
C GLY A 199 -6.37 10.84 1.45
N MET A 200 -5.64 10.35 0.45
CA MET A 200 -4.81 9.17 0.60
C MET A 200 -3.66 9.42 1.57
N MET A 201 -3.02 10.58 1.50
CA MET A 201 -1.97 10.99 2.42
C MET A 201 -2.47 11.05 3.86
N ALA A 202 -3.67 11.63 4.09
CA ALA A 202 -4.29 11.62 5.41
C ALA A 202 -4.55 10.18 5.91
N SER A 203 -5.09 9.31 5.05
CA SER A 203 -5.31 7.90 5.41
C SER A 203 -4.00 7.13 5.65
N GLN A 204 -2.94 7.43 4.91
CA GLN A 204 -1.61 6.83 5.07
C GLN A 204 -0.94 7.30 6.36
N GLN A 205 -1.15 8.56 6.76
CA GLN A 205 -0.59 9.10 8.01
C GLN A 205 -1.23 8.50 9.26
N GLU A 206 -2.44 7.94 9.15
CA GLU A 206 -3.16 7.32 10.26
C GLU A 206 -3.14 5.79 10.18
N ASN A 207 -2.84 5.22 9.02
CA ASN A 207 -2.76 3.77 8.81
C ASN A 207 -1.44 3.19 9.36
N PRO A 208 -1.50 2.32 10.39
CA PRO A 208 -0.30 1.68 10.95
C PRO A 208 0.51 0.89 9.92
N PHE A 209 -0.11 0.37 8.86
CA PHE A 209 0.61 -0.29 7.75
C PHE A 209 1.66 0.62 7.14
N SER A 210 1.28 1.87 6.85
CA SER A 210 2.16 2.85 6.23
C SER A 210 3.26 3.26 7.20
N LEU A 211 2.89 3.65 8.42
CA LEU A 211 3.82 4.14 9.43
C LEU A 211 4.87 3.10 9.81
N VAL A 212 4.45 1.89 10.16
CA VAL A 212 5.36 0.83 10.62
C VAL A 212 6.33 0.42 9.51
N SER A 213 5.83 0.20 8.30
CA SER A 213 6.67 -0.19 7.17
C SER A 213 7.68 0.91 6.81
N GLN A 214 7.25 2.16 6.82
CA GLN A 214 8.08 3.33 6.53
C GLN A 214 9.18 3.53 7.59
N PHE A 215 8.85 3.52 8.89
CA PHE A 215 9.84 3.66 9.96
C PHE A 215 10.90 2.55 9.90
N THR A 216 10.46 1.34 9.54
CA THR A 216 11.36 0.21 9.37
C THR A 216 12.30 0.41 8.19
N ALA A 217 11.77 0.81 7.03
CA ALA A 217 12.55 1.04 5.83
C ALA A 217 13.58 2.16 6.03
N ILE A 218 13.12 3.32 6.50
CA ILE A 218 13.96 4.50 6.70
C ILE A 218 15.00 4.29 7.78
N GLY A 219 14.61 3.71 8.91
CA GLY A 219 15.57 3.44 9.97
C GLY A 219 16.62 2.41 9.55
N SER A 220 16.34 1.53 8.58
CA SER A 220 17.33 0.61 8.02
C SER A 220 18.32 1.31 7.09
N ILE A 221 17.86 2.26 6.26
CA ILE A 221 18.74 3.14 5.48
C ILE A 221 19.62 3.95 6.43
N ARG A 222 19.00 4.67 7.37
CA ARG A 222 19.67 5.56 8.33
C ARG A 222 20.72 4.84 9.17
N ALA A 223 20.42 3.62 9.63
CA ALA A 223 21.38 2.81 10.38
C ALA A 223 22.58 2.39 9.52
N THR A 224 22.35 2.11 8.23
CA THR A 224 23.39 1.63 7.31
C THR A 224 24.34 2.76 6.87
N VAL A 225 23.83 3.98 6.72
CA VAL A 225 24.63 5.15 6.31
C VAL A 225 25.07 6.01 7.50
N ALA A 226 24.97 5.50 8.73
CA ALA A 226 25.16 6.30 9.94
C ALA A 226 26.56 6.93 10.09
N THR A 227 27.60 6.37 9.50
CA THR A 227 28.97 6.89 9.56
C THR A 227 29.42 7.55 8.26
N ALA A 228 28.54 7.60 7.24
CA ALA A 228 28.86 8.21 5.96
C ALA A 228 28.79 9.73 6.09
N ARG A 229 29.72 10.43 5.44
CA ARG A 229 29.73 11.91 5.40
C ARG A 229 29.11 12.46 4.12
N ARG A 230 29.17 11.69 3.03
CA ARG A 230 28.53 11.98 1.75
C ARG A 230 27.55 10.84 1.46
N VAL A 231 26.25 11.15 1.41
CA VAL A 231 25.19 10.15 1.23
C VAL A 231 24.42 10.49 -0.04
N HIS A 232 24.29 9.52 -0.93
CA HIS A 232 23.43 9.64 -2.10
C HIS A 232 22.27 8.65 -1.99
N LEU A 233 21.09 9.19 -1.72
CA LEU A 233 19.86 8.44 -1.63
C LEU A 233 19.13 8.47 -2.98
N ILE A 234 18.96 7.31 -3.59
CA ILE A 234 18.21 7.11 -4.83
C ILE A 234 16.85 6.57 -4.47
N ASN A 235 15.82 7.37 -4.72
CA ASN A 235 14.44 7.08 -4.36
C ASN A 235 13.59 6.82 -5.61
N PHE A 236 13.11 5.58 -5.76
CA PHE A 236 12.21 5.18 -6.83
C PHE A 236 10.78 5.55 -6.45
N GLY A 237 10.37 6.75 -6.87
CA GLY A 237 9.12 7.38 -6.51
C GLY A 237 9.25 8.33 -5.32
N LEU A 238 8.99 9.62 -5.54
CA LEU A 238 9.22 10.65 -4.52
C LEU A 238 8.02 10.95 -3.60
N ASP A 239 6.88 10.26 -3.71
CA ASP A 239 5.62 10.54 -2.99
C ASP A 239 5.48 12.05 -2.66
N ASN A 240 5.43 12.45 -1.38
CA ASN A 240 5.52 13.85 -0.96
C ASN A 240 6.87 14.21 -0.29
N GLY A 241 7.85 13.30 -0.31
CA GLY A 241 9.15 13.46 0.32
C GLY A 241 9.15 13.54 1.85
N SER A 242 8.00 13.46 2.53
CA SER A 242 7.89 13.73 3.98
C SER A 242 8.74 12.84 4.86
N HIS A 243 9.10 11.68 4.35
CA HIS A 243 9.89 10.73 5.10
C HIS A 243 11.38 11.06 5.06
N TRP A 244 11.83 11.83 4.05
CA TRP A 244 13.22 12.25 3.91
C TRP A 244 13.58 13.40 4.85
N THR A 245 12.60 14.21 5.27
CA THR A 245 12.86 15.24 6.29
C THR A 245 13.23 14.64 7.64
N LEU A 246 12.74 13.45 7.98
CA LEU A 246 13.16 12.73 9.18
C LEU A 246 14.65 12.38 9.13
N ILE A 247 15.12 11.88 7.98
CA ILE A 247 16.55 11.59 7.79
C ILE A 247 17.38 12.88 7.82
N MET A 248 16.89 13.95 7.19
CA MET A 248 17.56 15.26 7.19
C MET A 248 17.74 15.81 8.62
N GLN A 249 16.69 15.75 9.45
CA GLN A 249 16.77 16.14 10.86
C GLN A 249 17.80 15.31 11.62
N ASP A 250 17.79 13.99 11.44
CA ASP A 250 18.73 13.09 12.10
C ASP A 250 20.18 13.31 11.67
N PHE A 251 20.41 13.76 10.44
CA PHE A 251 21.75 14.12 9.95
C PHE A 251 22.21 15.48 10.46
N ALA A 252 21.31 16.48 10.50
CA ALA A 252 21.63 17.79 11.05
C ALA A 252 21.96 17.72 12.55
N ALA A 253 21.33 16.81 13.30
CA ALA A 253 21.59 16.60 14.72
C ALA A 253 22.86 15.76 15.02
N GLN A 254 23.56 15.24 14.00
CA GLN A 254 24.65 14.28 14.19
C GLN A 254 26.02 14.96 14.32
N TYR A 255 26.61 14.91 15.52
CA TYR A 255 27.92 15.51 15.81
C TYR A 255 29.13 14.62 15.45
N ASN A 256 29.04 13.31 15.67
CA ASN A 256 30.21 12.42 15.54
C ASN A 256 30.64 12.18 14.09
N TYR A 257 29.69 12.24 13.15
CA TYR A 257 29.96 12.10 11.71
C TYR A 257 29.10 13.12 10.97
N PRO A 258 29.53 14.40 10.93
CA PRO A 258 28.74 15.44 10.30
C PRO A 258 28.63 15.19 8.79
N ILE A 259 27.42 15.33 8.27
CA ILE A 259 27.15 15.23 6.83
C ILE A 259 27.77 16.42 6.11
N GLU A 260 28.61 16.12 5.13
CA GLU A 260 29.19 17.06 4.18
C GLU A 260 28.26 17.28 2.99
N LEU A 261 27.53 16.24 2.58
CA LEU A 261 26.53 16.32 1.52
C LEU A 261 25.48 15.22 1.62
N LEU A 262 24.20 15.61 1.63
CA LEU A 262 23.09 14.74 1.32
C LEU A 262 22.61 15.01 -0.10
N LYS A 263 22.70 14.01 -0.97
CA LYS A 263 22.15 14.04 -2.32
C LYS A 263 20.93 13.14 -2.40
N ILE A 264 19.81 13.65 -2.92
CA ILE A 264 18.65 12.81 -3.22
C ILE A 264 18.39 12.81 -4.73
N THR A 265 18.38 11.62 -5.33
CA THR A 265 17.88 11.42 -6.69
C THR A 265 16.48 10.85 -6.64
N ALA A 266 15.49 11.56 -7.20
CA ALA A 266 14.16 10.98 -7.42
C ALA A 266 14.01 10.44 -8.84
N VAL A 267 13.47 9.24 -8.92
CA VAL A 267 13.09 8.59 -10.18
C VAL A 267 11.57 8.56 -10.30
N GLY A 268 11.03 9.01 -11.42
CA GLY A 268 9.59 8.97 -11.67
C GLY A 268 9.18 9.47 -13.05
N THR A 269 7.88 9.45 -13.34
CA THR A 269 7.35 9.82 -14.66
C THR A 269 6.79 11.24 -14.74
N SER A 270 6.60 11.92 -13.60
CA SER A 270 6.02 13.26 -13.52
C SER A 270 7.04 14.25 -13.00
N LYS A 271 7.63 15.03 -13.92
CA LYS A 271 8.62 16.06 -13.57
C LYS A 271 8.05 17.10 -12.62
N GLN A 272 6.85 17.62 -12.91
CA GLN A 272 6.20 18.69 -12.14
C GLN A 272 6.00 18.29 -10.67
N MET A 273 5.44 17.10 -10.40
CA MET A 273 5.20 16.64 -9.03
C MET A 273 6.51 16.45 -8.25
N MET A 274 7.55 15.96 -8.93
CA MET A 274 8.88 15.83 -8.32
C MET A 274 9.47 17.21 -8.02
N GLU A 275 9.40 18.18 -8.94
CA GLU A 275 9.91 19.54 -8.73
C GLU A 275 9.26 20.25 -7.52
N GLU A 276 7.95 20.09 -7.31
CA GLU A 276 7.26 20.65 -6.14
C GLU A 276 7.81 20.06 -4.84
N THR A 277 7.99 18.74 -4.79
CA THR A 277 8.54 18.04 -3.63
C THR A 277 10.00 18.41 -3.39
N VAL A 278 10.78 18.61 -4.46
CA VAL A 278 12.19 19.04 -4.39
C VAL A 278 12.31 20.42 -3.79
N LYS A 279 11.52 21.38 -4.27
CA LYS A 279 11.51 22.75 -3.70
C LYS A 279 11.25 22.72 -2.20
N TRP A 280 10.29 21.90 -1.78
CA TRP A 280 9.97 21.73 -0.36
C TRP A 280 11.12 21.09 0.44
N LEU A 281 11.75 20.02 -0.07
CA LEU A 281 12.90 19.37 0.57
C LEU A 281 14.12 20.31 0.66
N SER A 282 14.39 21.07 -0.39
CA SER A 282 15.48 22.07 -0.39
C SER A 282 15.24 23.16 0.65
N ALA A 283 14.04 23.76 0.68
CA ALA A 283 13.70 24.76 1.69
C ALA A 283 13.79 24.20 3.12
N PHE A 284 13.42 22.93 3.32
CA PHE A 284 13.57 22.27 4.60
C PHE A 284 15.04 22.07 4.99
N ALA A 285 15.88 21.58 4.08
CA ALA A 285 17.31 21.41 4.31
C ALA A 285 18.01 22.74 4.65
N ASP A 286 17.68 23.82 3.93
CA ASP A 286 18.18 25.17 4.21
C ASP A 286 17.79 25.63 5.63
N SER A 287 16.54 25.36 6.05
CA SER A 287 16.05 25.77 7.38
C SER A 287 16.79 25.12 8.55
N ILE A 288 17.44 23.98 8.32
CA ILE A 288 18.24 23.26 9.32
C ILE A 288 19.74 23.29 9.00
N SER A 289 20.16 24.12 8.04
CA SER A 289 21.55 24.26 7.59
C SER A 289 22.22 22.94 7.17
N LEU A 290 21.46 22.04 6.55
CA LEU A 290 21.97 20.76 6.06
C LEU A 290 22.47 20.90 4.61
N PRO A 291 23.74 20.58 4.30
CA PRO A 291 24.22 20.56 2.93
C PRO A 291 23.44 19.56 2.07
N PHE A 292 22.71 20.06 1.08
CA PHE A 292 21.75 19.26 0.32
C PHE A 292 21.79 19.55 -1.18
N THR A 293 21.76 18.49 -1.99
CA THR A 293 21.57 18.57 -3.44
C THR A 293 20.50 17.60 -3.90
N PHE A 294 19.90 17.91 -5.06
CA PHE A 294 18.85 17.09 -5.63
C PHE A 294 19.08 16.81 -7.12
N ASN A 295 18.68 15.63 -7.59
CA ASN A 295 18.64 15.27 -9.00
C ASN A 295 17.28 14.63 -9.35
N ILE A 296 16.67 15.06 -10.45
CA ILE A 296 15.42 14.48 -10.95
C ILE A 296 15.74 13.62 -12.17
N VAL A 297 15.36 12.35 -12.12
CA VAL A 297 15.42 11.42 -13.24
C VAL A 297 13.99 11.17 -13.72
N VAL A 298 13.61 11.83 -14.82
CA VAL A 298 12.31 11.64 -15.46
C VAL A 298 12.45 10.50 -16.46
N SER A 299 12.04 9.30 -16.08
CA SER A 299 12.15 8.11 -16.93
C SER A 299 11.08 7.08 -16.58
N ASP A 300 10.71 6.27 -17.56
CA ASP A 300 10.11 4.97 -17.29
C ASP A 300 11.19 4.08 -16.64
N LEU A 301 10.77 3.20 -15.72
CA LEU A 301 11.70 2.31 -15.02
C LEU A 301 12.47 1.40 -15.98
N LYS A 302 11.89 1.08 -17.14
CA LYS A 302 12.52 0.24 -18.17
C LYS A 302 13.66 0.94 -18.94
N ASP A 303 13.67 2.27 -18.97
CA ASP A 303 14.57 3.07 -19.82
C ASP A 303 15.76 3.66 -19.03
N LEU A 304 15.91 3.25 -17.76
CA LEU A 304 16.94 3.78 -16.86
C LEU A 304 18.33 3.31 -17.25
N LYS A 305 19.30 4.21 -17.06
CA LYS A 305 20.73 3.98 -17.27
C LYS A 305 21.53 4.54 -16.11
N GLU A 306 22.71 3.98 -15.90
CA GLU A 306 23.60 4.29 -14.77
C GLU A 306 24.04 5.76 -14.74
N ASP A 307 24.37 6.32 -15.90
CA ASP A 307 24.83 7.70 -16.08
C ASP A 307 23.79 8.75 -15.64
N MET A 308 22.51 8.40 -15.64
CA MET A 308 21.42 9.29 -15.24
C MET A 308 21.46 9.66 -13.75
N PHE A 309 22.07 8.81 -12.91
CA PHE A 309 22.15 9.02 -11.46
C PHE A 309 23.27 9.99 -11.07
N LYS A 310 24.20 10.32 -11.98
CA LYS A 310 25.30 11.27 -11.76
C LYS A 310 26.10 10.94 -10.50
N LEU A 311 26.55 9.69 -10.36
CA LEU A 311 27.29 9.28 -9.18
C LEU A 311 28.58 10.11 -9.02
N GLU A 312 28.92 10.45 -7.78
CA GLU A 312 30.15 11.16 -7.43
C GLU A 312 31.12 10.23 -6.68
N ALA A 313 32.42 10.49 -6.79
CA ALA A 313 33.41 9.78 -5.98
C ALA A 313 33.12 10.00 -4.48
N ASP A 314 33.40 8.96 -3.67
CA ASP A 314 33.30 8.96 -2.21
C ASP A 314 31.90 9.09 -1.60
N GLU A 315 30.82 9.07 -2.39
CA GLU A 315 29.45 9.03 -1.86
C GLU A 315 28.99 7.60 -1.53
N VAL A 316 28.30 7.44 -0.40
CA VAL A 316 27.65 6.18 -0.03
C VAL A 316 26.24 6.16 -0.62
N VAL A 317 26.02 5.25 -1.57
CA VAL A 317 24.73 5.10 -2.26
C VAL A 317 23.76 4.25 -1.43
N ALA A 318 22.54 4.74 -1.24
CA ALA A 318 21.42 3.99 -0.69
C ALA A 318 20.24 4.03 -1.67
N VAL A 319 19.58 2.91 -1.90
CA VAL A 319 18.43 2.80 -2.81
C VAL A 319 17.17 2.49 -2.00
N TYR A 320 16.07 3.18 -2.32
CA TYR A 320 14.75 2.90 -1.76
C TYR A 320 13.71 2.67 -2.85
N LEU A 321 12.95 1.58 -2.73
CA LEU A 321 11.85 1.21 -3.60
C LEU A 321 10.60 0.96 -2.75
N ASP A 322 9.53 1.71 -3.00
CA ASP A 322 8.22 1.51 -2.34
C ASP A 322 7.14 1.18 -3.36
N ARG A 323 6.71 -0.09 -3.41
CA ARG A 323 5.68 -0.63 -4.30
C ARG A 323 5.91 -0.23 -5.75
N ARG A 324 7.11 -0.50 -6.27
CA ARG A 324 7.51 -0.13 -7.64
C ARG A 324 7.78 -1.34 -8.54
N LEU A 325 8.14 -2.48 -7.96
CA LEU A 325 8.56 -3.64 -8.74
C LEU A 325 7.37 -4.48 -9.22
N TRP A 326 6.26 -4.46 -8.49
CA TRP A 326 5.06 -5.24 -8.81
C TRP A 326 4.49 -4.92 -10.20
N THR A 327 4.59 -3.66 -10.66
CA THR A 327 4.15 -3.26 -12.02
C THR A 327 5.00 -3.87 -13.12
N LEU A 328 6.29 -4.13 -12.85
CA LEU A 328 7.24 -4.65 -13.84
C LEU A 328 7.19 -6.17 -13.98
N LEU A 329 6.46 -6.89 -13.11
CA LEU A 329 6.30 -8.34 -13.22
C LEU A 329 5.54 -8.78 -14.49
N ALA A 330 4.83 -7.86 -15.16
CA ALA A 330 4.24 -8.11 -16.47
C ALA A 330 5.30 -8.12 -17.61
N TRP A 331 6.47 -7.55 -17.34
CA TRP A 331 7.60 -7.44 -18.27
C TRP A 331 8.92 -7.84 -17.58
N PRO A 332 9.17 -9.15 -17.40
CA PRO A 332 10.34 -9.64 -16.65
C PRO A 332 11.68 -9.08 -17.14
N ASN A 333 11.81 -8.85 -18.45
CA ASN A 333 13.00 -8.23 -19.05
C ASN A 333 13.23 -6.78 -18.58
N TYR A 334 12.17 -6.01 -18.34
CA TYR A 334 12.29 -4.64 -17.79
C TYR A 334 12.61 -4.66 -16.31
N LEU A 335 12.03 -5.60 -15.57
CA LEU A 335 12.37 -5.82 -14.16
C LEU A 335 13.85 -6.19 -14.01
N GLU A 336 14.34 -7.16 -14.78
CA GLU A 336 15.74 -7.58 -14.77
C GLU A 336 16.69 -6.45 -15.19
N ALA A 337 16.32 -5.66 -16.21
CA ALA A 337 17.10 -4.49 -16.62
C ALA A 337 17.20 -3.44 -15.49
N LEU A 338 16.10 -3.16 -14.79
CA LEU A 338 16.09 -2.25 -13.64
C LEU A 338 17.02 -2.74 -12.52
N ILE A 339 16.92 -4.01 -12.13
CA ILE A 339 17.77 -4.56 -11.07
C ILE A 339 19.24 -4.58 -11.51
N ALA A 340 19.51 -4.86 -12.79
CA ALA A 340 20.85 -4.77 -13.35
C ALA A 340 21.42 -3.34 -13.23
N VAL A 341 20.64 -2.31 -13.56
CA VAL A 341 21.06 -0.91 -13.36
C VAL A 341 21.33 -0.63 -11.89
N ILE A 342 20.44 -1.03 -10.98
CA ILE A 342 20.63 -0.83 -9.53
C ILE A 342 21.89 -1.54 -9.03
N SER A 343 22.20 -2.74 -9.55
CA SER A 343 23.42 -3.48 -9.20
C SER A 343 24.70 -2.73 -9.60
N LYS A 344 24.70 -2.05 -10.77
CA LYS A 344 25.84 -1.25 -11.24
C LYS A 344 26.11 -0.03 -10.36
N LEU A 345 25.07 0.50 -9.70
CA LEU A 345 25.21 1.57 -8.70
C LEU A 345 25.94 1.10 -7.42
N LYS A 346 26.14 -0.22 -7.26
CA LYS A 346 26.80 -0.86 -6.11
C LYS A 346 26.34 -0.27 -4.76
N PRO A 347 25.01 -0.20 -4.49
CA PRO A 347 24.51 0.50 -3.32
C PRO A 347 24.93 -0.22 -2.04
N ARG A 348 25.27 0.58 -1.02
CA ARG A 348 25.57 0.07 0.32
C ARG A 348 24.36 -0.63 0.93
N VAL A 349 23.16 -0.12 0.61
CA VAL A 349 21.89 -0.76 0.94
C VAL A 349 20.84 -0.47 -0.11
N MET A 350 20.09 -1.48 -0.50
CA MET A 350 18.81 -1.34 -1.19
C MET A 350 17.71 -1.77 -0.24
N VAL A 351 16.74 -0.89 0.03
CA VAL A 351 15.56 -1.20 0.85
C VAL A 351 14.35 -1.29 -0.07
N VAL A 352 13.66 -2.43 0.00
CA VAL A 352 12.51 -2.75 -0.84
C VAL A 352 11.29 -2.96 0.05
N LYS A 353 10.24 -2.20 -0.22
CA LYS A 353 8.92 -2.33 0.39
C LYS A 353 7.91 -2.73 -0.68
N GLU A 354 7.30 -3.90 -0.55
CA GLU A 354 6.37 -4.44 -1.54
C GLU A 354 5.10 -4.99 -0.89
N MET A 355 4.07 -5.25 -1.70
CA MET A 355 2.89 -5.99 -1.22
C MET A 355 3.22 -7.48 -1.11
N GLU A 356 2.90 -8.07 0.04
CA GLU A 356 3.20 -9.47 0.34
C GLU A 356 2.03 -10.39 -0.03
N ALA A 357 1.88 -10.67 -1.33
CA ALA A 357 0.83 -11.55 -1.87
C ALA A 357 1.34 -12.31 -3.10
N SER A 358 0.79 -13.49 -3.39
CA SER A 358 1.19 -14.33 -4.54
C SER A 358 0.20 -14.25 -5.72
N THR A 359 -0.23 -13.04 -6.11
CA THR A 359 -1.27 -12.84 -7.15
C THR A 359 -0.73 -12.92 -8.58
N ASN A 360 0.53 -13.31 -8.78
CA ASN A 360 1.13 -13.50 -10.10
C ASN A 360 1.05 -14.95 -10.62
N ASN A 361 0.36 -15.85 -9.91
CA ASN A 361 0.22 -17.24 -10.31
C ASN A 361 -0.41 -17.39 -11.72
N PRO A 362 0.16 -18.23 -12.61
CA PRO A 362 -0.41 -18.45 -13.95
C PRO A 362 -1.78 -19.14 -13.92
N ILE A 363 -2.06 -19.96 -12.91
CA ILE A 363 -3.34 -20.66 -12.75
C ILE A 363 -4.38 -19.68 -12.19
N PHE A 364 -5.44 -19.42 -12.97
CA PHE A 364 -6.49 -18.46 -12.61
C PHE A 364 -7.09 -18.72 -11.23
N LEU A 365 -7.48 -19.96 -10.94
CA LEU A 365 -8.19 -20.27 -9.70
C LEU A 365 -7.29 -20.08 -8.46
N GLU A 366 -6.01 -20.43 -8.54
CA GLU A 366 -5.05 -20.18 -7.46
C GLU A 366 -4.82 -18.67 -7.26
N ARG A 367 -4.68 -17.92 -8.36
CA ARG A 367 -4.60 -16.46 -8.32
C ARG A 367 -5.86 -15.82 -7.73
N PHE A 368 -7.04 -16.29 -8.12
CA PHE A 368 -8.33 -15.84 -7.63
C PHE A 368 -8.43 -16.01 -6.11
N HIS A 369 -8.10 -17.20 -5.61
CA HIS A 369 -8.17 -17.48 -4.17
C HIS A 369 -7.15 -16.65 -3.38
N GLU A 370 -5.91 -16.54 -3.85
CA GLU A 370 -4.90 -15.70 -3.18
C GLU A 370 -5.34 -14.24 -3.12
N ALA A 371 -5.84 -13.69 -4.23
CA ALA A 371 -6.36 -12.33 -4.28
C ALA A 371 -7.56 -12.15 -3.33
N LEU A 372 -8.50 -13.11 -3.32
CA LEU A 372 -9.68 -13.07 -2.46
C LEU A 372 -9.29 -12.99 -0.97
N ILE A 373 -8.32 -13.79 -0.54
CA ILE A 373 -7.81 -13.76 0.84
C ILE A 373 -7.10 -12.44 1.15
N PHE A 374 -6.21 -11.98 0.26
CA PHE A 374 -5.46 -10.75 0.44
C PHE A 374 -6.39 -9.53 0.58
N PHE A 375 -7.31 -9.35 -0.37
CA PHE A 375 -8.25 -8.22 -0.34
C PHE A 375 -9.25 -8.35 0.81
N SER A 376 -9.66 -9.56 1.20
CA SER A 376 -10.51 -9.74 2.38
C SER A 376 -9.88 -9.19 3.66
N GLY A 377 -8.61 -9.48 3.88
CA GLY A 377 -7.88 -8.88 4.97
C GLY A 377 -7.79 -7.36 4.81
N MET A 378 -7.49 -6.87 3.61
CA MET A 378 -7.33 -5.44 3.34
C MET A 378 -8.62 -4.66 3.65
N PHE A 379 -9.77 -5.12 3.17
CA PHE A 379 -11.07 -4.47 3.40
C PHE A 379 -11.49 -4.49 4.87
N GLU A 380 -11.20 -5.58 5.57
CA GLU A 380 -11.44 -5.65 7.02
C GLU A 380 -10.54 -4.66 7.77
N SER A 381 -9.26 -4.56 7.39
CA SER A 381 -8.32 -3.63 7.99
C SER A 381 -8.68 -2.16 7.71
N ILE A 382 -9.12 -1.86 6.49
CA ILE A 382 -9.59 -0.51 6.11
C ILE A 382 -10.83 -0.16 6.92
N LYS A 383 -11.79 -1.09 7.05
CA LYS A 383 -12.99 -0.86 7.86
C LYS A 383 -12.63 -0.52 9.30
N ASP A 384 -11.73 -1.27 9.93
CA ASP A 384 -11.38 -1.06 11.33
C ASP A 384 -10.45 0.17 11.53
N CYS A 385 -9.58 0.49 10.57
CA CYS A 385 -8.65 1.64 10.67
C CYS A 385 -9.23 2.96 10.19
N MET A 386 -10.25 2.95 9.32
CA MET A 386 -10.77 4.14 8.63
C MET A 386 -12.27 4.34 8.87
N ASP A 387 -12.82 3.83 9.97
CA ASP A 387 -14.25 3.91 10.25
C ASP A 387 -14.75 5.37 10.35
N ASN A 388 -13.93 6.26 10.89
CA ASN A 388 -14.21 7.70 10.98
C ASN A 388 -13.96 8.46 9.66
N HIS A 389 -13.47 7.77 8.63
CA HIS A 389 -13.00 8.36 7.36
C HIS A 389 -13.71 7.73 6.17
N ILE A 390 -15.05 7.62 6.25
CA ILE A 390 -15.91 6.91 5.30
C ILE A 390 -15.64 7.32 3.85
N PHE A 391 -15.44 8.62 3.56
CA PHE A 391 -15.13 9.10 2.22
C PHE A 391 -13.83 8.49 1.68
N TYR A 392 -12.75 8.51 2.47
CA TYR A 392 -11.45 7.96 2.06
C TYR A 392 -11.45 6.43 2.01
N ARG A 393 -12.22 5.77 2.89
CA ARG A 393 -12.45 4.33 2.80
C ARG A 393 -13.10 3.97 1.46
N LYS A 394 -14.26 4.58 1.17
CA LYS A 394 -15.01 4.29 -0.06
C LYS A 394 -14.15 4.52 -1.28
N LEU A 395 -13.38 5.59 -1.29
CA LEU A 395 -12.45 5.88 -2.38
C LEU A 395 -11.36 4.80 -2.53
N THR A 396 -10.78 4.35 -1.43
CA THR A 396 -9.77 3.28 -1.43
C THR A 396 -10.36 1.99 -2.00
N GLU A 397 -11.56 1.62 -1.57
CA GLU A 397 -12.24 0.39 -1.98
C GLU A 397 -12.76 0.46 -3.44
N GLU A 398 -13.48 1.53 -3.80
CA GLU A 398 -14.18 1.69 -5.09
C GLU A 398 -13.26 2.07 -6.25
N VAL A 399 -12.10 2.67 -5.98
CA VAL A 399 -11.13 3.06 -7.01
C VAL A 399 -9.94 2.11 -6.99
N TYR A 400 -9.16 2.09 -5.91
CA TYR A 400 -7.90 1.34 -5.88
C TYR A 400 -8.11 -0.16 -5.84
N CYS A 401 -8.81 -0.65 -4.80
CA CYS A 401 -8.99 -2.09 -4.65
C CYS A 401 -9.80 -2.67 -5.81
N ARG A 402 -10.88 -1.99 -6.24
CA ARG A 402 -11.68 -2.40 -7.39
C ARG A 402 -10.85 -2.54 -8.67
N ASN A 403 -10.01 -1.56 -9.01
CA ASN A 403 -9.19 -1.62 -10.22
C ASN A 403 -8.16 -2.74 -10.14
N MET A 404 -7.51 -2.92 -8.98
CA MET A 404 -6.57 -4.02 -8.76
C MET A 404 -7.25 -5.39 -8.90
N ILE A 405 -8.40 -5.59 -8.22
CA ILE A 405 -9.19 -6.82 -8.30
C ILE A 405 -9.58 -7.09 -9.74
N ARG A 406 -10.15 -6.10 -10.43
CA ARG A 406 -10.55 -6.21 -11.83
C ARG A 406 -9.38 -6.68 -12.68
N ASN A 407 -8.23 -6.00 -12.64
CA ASN A 407 -7.08 -6.39 -13.47
C ASN A 407 -6.53 -7.78 -13.14
N ILE A 408 -6.49 -8.18 -11.86
CA ILE A 408 -6.03 -9.52 -11.45
C ILE A 408 -6.93 -10.62 -12.01
N ILE A 409 -8.25 -10.35 -12.09
CA ILE A 409 -9.26 -11.33 -12.51
C ILE A 409 -9.44 -11.35 -14.02
N THR A 410 -9.57 -10.19 -14.68
CA THR A 410 -10.00 -10.11 -16.09
C THR A 410 -8.83 -10.13 -17.07
N ALA A 411 -7.69 -9.53 -16.72
CA ALA A 411 -6.58 -9.40 -17.67
C ALA A 411 -5.65 -10.63 -17.66
N GLU A 412 -4.96 -10.85 -18.79
CA GLU A 412 -3.90 -11.85 -18.93
C GLU A 412 -2.70 -11.27 -19.68
N GLY A 413 -1.59 -12.00 -19.70
CA GLY A 413 -0.38 -11.56 -20.42
C GLY A 413 0.11 -10.18 -19.98
N LYS A 414 0.49 -9.33 -20.93
CA LYS A 414 1.03 -7.98 -20.65
C LYS A 414 -0.01 -6.99 -20.12
N GLU A 415 -1.29 -7.24 -20.35
CA GLU A 415 -2.39 -6.40 -19.87
C GLU A 415 -2.65 -6.59 -18.36
N ARG A 416 -2.24 -7.73 -17.79
CA ARG A 416 -2.30 -7.98 -16.35
C ARG A 416 -1.09 -7.34 -15.66
N VAL A 417 -1.23 -6.08 -15.26
CA VAL A 417 -0.17 -5.27 -14.64
C VAL A 417 -0.16 -5.36 -13.10
N HIS A 418 -1.28 -5.69 -12.46
CA HIS A 418 -1.39 -5.87 -11.01
C HIS A 418 -0.93 -7.27 -10.58
N ARG A 419 0.38 -7.45 -10.51
CA ARG A 419 1.05 -8.70 -10.16
C ARG A 419 1.80 -8.53 -8.86
N HIS A 420 1.56 -9.36 -7.87
CA HIS A 420 2.32 -9.32 -6.62
C HIS A 420 3.04 -10.65 -6.41
N GLU A 421 4.19 -10.57 -5.76
CA GLU A 421 5.01 -11.70 -5.38
C GLU A 421 5.45 -11.55 -3.91
N ARG A 422 5.62 -12.68 -3.24
CA ARG A 422 6.10 -12.75 -1.85
C ARG A 422 7.60 -12.55 -1.76
N VAL A 423 8.12 -12.26 -0.57
CA VAL A 423 9.56 -12.04 -0.33
C VAL A 423 10.47 -13.15 -0.86
N ALA A 424 10.00 -14.40 -0.88
CA ALA A 424 10.75 -15.55 -1.42
C ALA A 424 11.09 -15.39 -2.92
N PHE A 425 10.19 -14.83 -3.72
CA PHE A 425 10.44 -14.51 -5.13
C PHE A 425 11.52 -13.43 -5.24
N TRP A 426 11.37 -12.35 -4.47
CA TRP A 426 12.30 -11.22 -4.48
C TRP A 426 13.72 -11.64 -4.05
N ARG A 427 13.85 -12.53 -3.06
CA ARG A 427 15.14 -13.18 -2.70
C ARG A 427 15.81 -13.85 -3.90
N THR A 428 15.05 -14.66 -4.62
CA THR A 428 15.56 -15.41 -5.77
C THR A 428 15.98 -14.47 -6.89
N LEU A 429 15.19 -13.43 -7.17
CA LEU A 429 15.51 -12.43 -8.18
C LEU A 429 16.77 -11.65 -7.82
N PHE A 430 16.82 -11.05 -6.63
CA PHE A 430 17.92 -10.17 -6.24
C PHE A 430 19.25 -10.92 -6.11
N ALA A 431 19.22 -12.19 -5.67
CA ALA A 431 20.42 -13.03 -5.60
C ALA A 431 21.12 -13.18 -6.97
N LYS A 432 20.36 -13.23 -8.09
CA LYS A 432 20.92 -13.30 -9.45
C LYS A 432 21.75 -12.06 -9.81
N PHE A 433 21.55 -10.95 -9.12
CA PHE A 433 22.22 -9.66 -9.35
C PHE A 433 23.21 -9.31 -8.23
N GLY A 434 23.70 -10.29 -7.48
CA GLY A 434 24.72 -10.10 -6.45
C GLY A 434 24.22 -9.46 -5.16
N PHE A 435 22.90 -9.42 -4.94
CA PHE A 435 22.33 -8.90 -3.69
C PHE A 435 22.13 -10.01 -2.67
N VAL A 436 22.52 -9.72 -1.43
CA VAL A 436 22.30 -10.60 -0.28
C VAL A 436 21.41 -9.88 0.74
N GLU A 437 20.39 -10.59 1.24
CA GLU A 437 19.50 -10.06 2.26
C GLU A 437 20.27 -9.74 3.55
N THR A 438 20.11 -8.52 4.06
CA THR A 438 20.74 -8.03 5.30
C THR A 438 19.68 -7.76 6.37
N ALA A 439 20.10 -7.81 7.63
CA ALA A 439 19.22 -7.51 8.75
C ALA A 439 18.72 -6.07 8.66
N LEU A 440 17.42 -5.88 8.89
CA LEU A 440 16.83 -4.57 9.16
C LEU A 440 17.34 -4.03 10.49
N SER A 441 17.18 -2.73 10.69
CA SER A 441 17.51 -2.10 11.96
C SER A 441 16.68 -2.71 13.10
N GLN A 442 17.35 -3.37 14.06
CA GLN A 442 16.68 -3.99 15.20
C GLN A 442 15.99 -2.93 16.09
N SER A 443 16.55 -1.73 16.17
CA SER A 443 15.92 -0.61 16.87
C SER A 443 14.64 -0.15 16.16
N SER A 444 14.62 -0.16 14.83
CA SER A 444 13.41 0.15 14.06
C SER A 444 12.33 -0.93 14.22
N PHE A 445 12.71 -2.21 14.19
CA PHE A 445 11.77 -3.31 14.44
C PHE A 445 11.15 -3.24 15.85
N ARG A 446 11.96 -2.96 16.88
CA ARG A 446 11.46 -2.78 18.26
C ARG A 446 10.51 -1.60 18.36
N ARG A 447 10.82 -0.46 17.73
CA ARG A 447 9.95 0.72 17.68
C ARG A 447 8.64 0.45 16.96
N ALA A 448 8.70 -0.19 15.80
CA ALA A 448 7.53 -0.66 15.06
C ALA A 448 6.63 -1.58 15.91
N SER A 449 7.24 -2.55 16.58
CA SER A 449 6.51 -3.48 17.47
C SER A 449 5.88 -2.76 18.66
N MET A 450 6.60 -1.80 19.27
CA MET A 450 6.07 -0.99 20.37
C MET A 450 4.94 -0.07 19.89
N PHE A 451 5.04 0.52 18.70
CA PHE A 451 4.00 1.36 18.12
C PHE A 451 2.66 0.61 18.03
N LEU A 452 2.68 -0.63 17.52
CA LEU A 452 1.49 -1.48 17.44
C LEU A 452 0.95 -1.89 18.82
N LYS A 453 1.79 -1.93 19.86
CA LYS A 453 1.35 -2.25 21.24
C LYS A 453 0.72 -1.08 21.98
N ARG A 454 0.81 0.16 21.45
CA ARG A 454 0.28 1.37 22.12
C ARG A 454 -1.24 1.43 22.20
N SER A 455 -1.95 0.68 21.35
CA SER A 455 -3.41 0.74 21.29
C SER A 455 -4.00 -0.63 21.06
N ALA A 456 -5.08 -0.94 21.78
CA ALA A 456 -5.90 -2.12 21.54
C ALA A 456 -6.50 -2.13 20.12
N LEU A 457 -6.66 -0.96 19.50
CA LEU A 457 -7.10 -0.81 18.10
C LEU A 457 -6.14 -1.51 17.12
N TYR A 458 -4.87 -1.68 17.50
CA TYR A 458 -3.85 -2.30 16.67
C TYR A 458 -3.61 -3.78 17.00
N SER A 459 -4.42 -4.38 17.89
CA SER A 459 -4.29 -5.78 18.30
C SER A 459 -4.46 -6.78 17.15
N SER A 460 -5.18 -6.38 16.09
CA SER A 460 -5.35 -7.17 14.87
C SER A 460 -4.14 -7.14 13.93
N PHE A 461 -3.19 -6.20 14.11
CA PHE A 461 -1.97 -6.18 13.31
C PHE A 461 -1.04 -7.31 13.74
N THR A 462 -0.45 -7.96 12.75
CA THR A 462 0.58 -8.98 12.96
C THR A 462 1.90 -8.48 12.39
N ILE A 463 2.95 -8.55 13.19
CA ILE A 463 4.31 -8.18 12.79
C ILE A 463 5.24 -9.34 13.14
N TYR A 464 5.99 -9.83 12.16
CA TYR A 464 6.96 -10.92 12.36
C TYR A 464 8.10 -10.83 11.35
N MET A 465 9.16 -11.60 11.60
CA MET A 465 10.30 -11.70 10.70
C MET A 465 10.18 -12.98 9.87
N ASP A 466 10.23 -12.86 8.55
CA ASP A 466 10.52 -13.97 7.64
C ASP A 466 11.98 -13.81 7.20
N GLY A 467 12.86 -14.68 7.70
CA GLY A 467 14.30 -14.49 7.52
C GLY A 467 14.76 -13.15 8.11
N LYS A 468 15.27 -12.25 7.26
CA LYS A 468 15.70 -10.89 7.64
C LYS A 468 14.70 -9.80 7.20
N CYS A 469 13.58 -10.19 6.62
CA CYS A 469 12.51 -9.32 6.14
C CYS A 469 11.43 -9.17 7.20
N LEU A 470 10.93 -7.95 7.36
CA LEU A 470 9.76 -7.66 8.17
C LEU A 470 8.50 -7.94 7.36
N ILE A 471 7.61 -8.77 7.91
CA ILE A 471 6.26 -8.96 7.39
C ILE A 471 5.26 -8.28 8.32
N LEU A 472 4.45 -7.39 7.74
CA LEU A 472 3.34 -6.72 8.40
C LEU A 472 2.03 -7.19 7.77
N GLY A 473 1.07 -7.56 8.61
CA GLY A 473 -0.20 -8.13 8.19
C GLY A 473 -1.36 -7.80 9.12
N TRP A 474 -2.54 -8.30 8.77
CA TRP A 474 -3.79 -8.17 9.53
C TRP A 474 -4.42 -9.53 9.79
N LYS A 475 -4.69 -9.85 11.06
CA LYS A 475 -5.30 -11.13 11.49
C LYS A 475 -4.67 -12.33 10.78
N ARG A 476 -3.32 -12.36 10.73
CA ARG A 476 -2.47 -13.37 10.08
C ARG A 476 -2.44 -13.36 8.54
N THR A 477 -3.11 -12.42 7.89
CA THR A 477 -2.97 -12.21 6.43
C THR A 477 -1.81 -11.24 6.19
N PRO A 478 -0.72 -11.66 5.51
CA PRO A 478 0.41 -10.78 5.22
C PRO A 478 0.02 -9.72 4.18
N PHE A 479 0.47 -8.47 4.36
CA PHE A 479 0.19 -7.37 3.42
C PHE A 479 1.41 -6.67 2.88
N ILE A 480 2.40 -6.37 3.74
CA ILE A 480 3.56 -5.59 3.36
C ILE A 480 4.81 -6.33 3.82
N SER A 481 5.76 -6.48 2.91
CA SER A 481 7.12 -6.84 3.23
C SER A 481 8.02 -5.62 3.19
N VAL A 482 8.95 -5.53 4.15
CA VAL A 482 10.07 -4.59 4.12
C VAL A 482 11.34 -5.40 4.22
N SER A 483 12.21 -5.31 3.22
CA SER A 483 13.46 -6.06 3.14
C SER A 483 14.63 -5.11 2.84
N ALA A 484 15.81 -5.47 3.31
CA ALA A 484 17.04 -4.73 3.02
C ALA A 484 18.08 -5.67 2.42
N TRP A 485 18.85 -5.15 1.47
CA TRP A 485 19.77 -5.91 0.63
C TRP A 485 21.10 -5.18 0.54
N LYS A 486 22.21 -5.92 0.59
CA LYS A 486 23.54 -5.39 0.34
C LYS A 486 24.07 -5.98 -0.95
N PHE A 487 24.74 -5.17 -1.76
CA PHE A 487 25.49 -5.68 -2.88
C PHE A 487 26.75 -6.38 -2.35
N GLN A 488 26.97 -7.63 -2.77
CA GLN A 488 28.18 -8.37 -2.46
C GLN A 488 29.27 -7.92 -3.44
N TYR A 489 30.29 -7.25 -2.94
CA TYR A 489 31.48 -6.98 -3.72
C TYR A 489 32.19 -8.32 -3.95
N ASP A 490 32.46 -8.65 -5.21
CA ASP A 490 33.38 -9.74 -5.51
C ASP A 490 34.69 -9.44 -4.78
N SER A 491 35.18 -10.43 -4.03
CA SER A 491 36.46 -10.33 -3.36
C SER A 491 37.53 -10.41 -4.44
N GLU A 492 38.03 -9.26 -4.91
CA GLU A 492 39.22 -9.22 -5.76
C GLU A 492 40.45 -9.79 -5.04
#